data_AF-A0A150XWX0-F1
#
_entry.id   AF-A0A150XWX0-F1
#
_cell.length_a   1.000
_cell.length_b   1.000
_cell.length_c   1.000
_cell.angle_alpha   90.00
_cell.angle_beta   90.00
_cell.angle_gamma   90.00
#
_symmetry.space_group_name_H-M   'P 1'
#
loop_
_entity.id
_entity.type
_entity.pdbx_description
1 polymer ?
#
loop_
_entity_poly.entity_id
_entity_poly.type
_entity_poly.pdbx_seq_one_letter_code
_entity_poly.pdbx_strand_id
1 'polypeptide(L)'
;MKRKAVITLGSLALIATAYLFAADHIDAPGVASTSSDITDFYAFQSPESSSNVVFVANLQGLLSPSASASANFDENVMIEFNIDNTGDAVEDLVIQCTFKDGKVYVYGPMAPTRTGLASTIVSSMTASAQADITAYGATASVGTSGGMKVFAGPRDDPFFMDFAQYGEIIAGNATSFNSPGADTFAGTNVMSVVVEVPKSTVGGSGTINTWVTSNRKQ
;
A
#
# COMPACT_ATOMS: atom_id res chain seq x y z
N MET A 1 62.91 14.76 -35.31
CA MET A 1 61.81 13.75 -35.40
C MET A 1 61.12 13.65 -34.05
N LYS A 2 59.90 14.17 -33.91
CA LYS A 2 59.11 14.10 -32.67
C LYS A 2 58.32 12.78 -32.66
N ARG A 3 58.62 11.88 -31.71
CA ARG A 3 57.85 10.66 -31.47
C ARG A 3 56.57 11.04 -30.71
N LYS A 4 55.40 10.76 -31.29
CA LYS A 4 54.10 10.88 -30.60
C LYS A 4 53.96 9.66 -29.69
N ALA A 5 53.89 9.89 -28.38
CA ALA A 5 53.45 8.89 -27.42
C ALA A 5 51.91 8.83 -27.48
N VAL A 6 51.37 7.72 -27.95
CA VAL A 6 49.95 7.39 -27.79
C VAL A 6 49.83 6.78 -26.39
N ILE A 7 49.21 7.52 -25.47
CA ILE A 7 48.84 7.00 -24.15
C ILE A 7 47.43 6.42 -24.31
N THR A 8 47.34 5.11 -24.37
CA THR A 8 46.08 4.36 -24.21
C THR A 8 46.17 3.63 -22.86
N LEU A 9 45.66 4.25 -21.81
CA LEU A 9 45.29 3.63 -20.53
C LEU A 9 44.07 4.45 -20.08
N GLY A 10 42.87 3.92 -19.95
CA GLY A 10 42.45 2.60 -19.51
C GLY A 10 41.24 2.90 -18.63
N SER A 11 40.05 2.93 -19.22
CA SER A 11 38.81 3.20 -18.50
C SER A 11 38.55 2.05 -17.53
N LEU A 12 38.94 2.23 -16.27
CA LEU A 12 38.37 1.47 -15.16
C LEU A 12 36.90 1.90 -15.05
N ALA A 13 36.02 1.21 -15.77
CA ALA A 13 34.62 1.18 -15.40
C ALA A 13 34.54 0.43 -14.06
N LEU A 14 34.59 1.18 -12.95
CA LEU A 14 34.07 0.71 -11.68
C LEU A 14 32.57 0.50 -11.90
N ILE A 15 32.20 -0.72 -12.30
CA ILE A 15 30.83 -1.19 -12.15
C ILE A 15 30.66 -1.36 -10.64
N ALA A 16 30.33 -0.26 -9.97
CA ALA A 16 29.67 -0.34 -8.68
C ALA A 16 28.32 -0.99 -8.97
N THR A 17 28.24 -2.31 -8.78
CA THR A 17 26.97 -2.99 -8.64
C THR A 17 26.30 -2.40 -7.41
N ALA A 18 25.52 -1.34 -7.63
CA ALA A 18 24.57 -0.87 -6.65
C ALA A 18 23.56 -2.01 -6.48
N TYR A 19 23.62 -2.70 -5.34
CA TYR A 19 22.55 -3.58 -4.92
C TYR A 19 21.34 -2.68 -4.66
N LEU A 20 20.45 -2.60 -5.64
CA LEU A 20 19.13 -2.00 -5.49
C LEU A 20 18.30 -3.02 -4.72
N PHE A 21 18.14 -2.80 -3.41
CA PHE A 21 17.15 -3.52 -2.63
C PHE A 21 15.79 -2.93 -2.97
N ALA A 22 14.99 -3.67 -3.74
CA ALA A 22 13.59 -3.36 -3.94
C ALA A 22 12.79 -3.92 -2.76
N ALA A 23 11.65 -3.30 -2.46
CA ALA A 23 10.65 -3.93 -1.60
C ALA A 23 10.19 -5.23 -2.26
N ASP A 24 10.08 -6.28 -1.47
CA ASP A 24 9.33 -7.47 -1.85
C ASP A 24 8.04 -7.55 -1.01
N HIS A 25 7.22 -8.56 -1.28
CA HIS A 25 5.92 -8.77 -0.65
C HIS A 25 5.98 -8.85 0.90
N ILE A 26 7.15 -9.13 1.47
CA ILE A 26 7.33 -9.29 2.91
C ILE A 26 7.72 -7.97 3.55
N ASP A 27 8.69 -7.24 2.98
CA ASP A 27 9.24 -6.04 3.61
C ASP A 27 9.76 -5.02 2.59
N ALA A 28 9.48 -3.74 2.85
CA ALA A 28 10.31 -2.65 2.31
C ALA A 28 11.58 -2.49 3.17
N PRO A 29 12.81 -2.53 2.60
CA PRO A 29 14.08 -2.56 3.35
C PRO A 29 14.30 -1.45 4.41
N GLY A 30 13.55 -0.35 4.35
CA GLY A 30 13.61 0.76 5.29
C GLY A 30 12.52 0.77 6.38
N VAL A 31 11.46 -0.03 6.24
CA VAL A 31 10.31 -0.05 7.17
C VAL A 31 9.85 -1.46 7.54
N ALA A 32 10.59 -2.49 7.12
CA ALA A 32 10.41 -3.89 7.48
C ALA A 32 9.98 -4.08 8.95
N SER A 33 8.89 -4.81 9.17
CA SER A 33 8.37 -5.11 10.52
C SER A 33 7.99 -3.88 11.37
N THR A 34 7.74 -2.72 10.74
CA THR A 34 7.23 -1.52 11.43
C THR A 34 5.74 -1.30 11.15
N SER A 35 5.13 -0.38 11.90
CA SER A 35 3.74 0.06 11.70
C SER A 35 3.45 0.73 10.35
N SER A 36 4.50 1.10 9.61
CA SER A 36 4.44 1.72 8.28
C SER A 36 4.73 0.74 7.14
N ASP A 37 5.00 -0.53 7.42
CA ASP A 37 5.32 -1.50 6.38
C ASP A 37 4.07 -1.88 5.60
N ILE A 38 4.05 -1.60 4.31
CA ILE A 38 2.94 -1.92 3.41
C ILE A 38 3.19 -3.33 2.85
N THR A 39 2.23 -4.23 3.05
CA THR A 39 2.30 -5.58 2.45
C THR A 39 1.68 -5.57 1.07
N ASP A 40 0.47 -5.01 0.96
CA ASP A 40 -0.36 -5.09 -0.24
C ASP A 40 -1.17 -3.82 -0.48
N PHE A 41 -1.45 -3.59 -1.76
CA PHE A 41 -2.34 -2.55 -2.23
C PHE A 41 -3.37 -3.12 -3.20
N TYR A 42 -4.63 -2.78 -3.00
CA TYR A 42 -5.73 -3.15 -3.90
C TYR A 42 -6.52 -1.91 -4.32
N ALA A 43 -6.92 -1.88 -5.58
CA ALA A 43 -7.86 -0.91 -6.12
C ALA A 43 -8.86 -1.62 -7.03
N PHE A 44 -10.15 -1.58 -6.69
CA PHE A 44 -11.18 -2.30 -7.45
C PHE A 44 -12.53 -1.60 -7.40
N GLN A 45 -13.38 -1.87 -8.39
CA GLN A 45 -14.77 -1.39 -8.37
C GLN A 45 -15.53 -2.04 -7.22
N SER A 46 -16.28 -1.22 -6.46
CA SER A 46 -17.10 -1.74 -5.36
C SER A 46 -18.12 -2.78 -5.87
N PRO A 47 -18.22 -3.96 -5.24
CA PRO A 47 -19.23 -4.95 -5.59
C PRO A 47 -20.64 -4.50 -5.18
N GLU A 48 -20.75 -3.58 -4.22
CA GLU A 48 -22.03 -3.01 -3.77
C GLU A 48 -22.47 -1.81 -4.62
N SER A 49 -21.52 -1.12 -5.28
CA SER A 49 -21.80 0.06 -6.09
C SER A 49 -20.82 0.17 -7.26
N SER A 50 -21.30 -0.07 -8.48
CA SER A 50 -20.47 0.09 -9.69
C SER A 50 -20.02 1.52 -9.95
N SER A 51 -20.64 2.50 -9.29
CA SER A 51 -20.27 3.92 -9.33
C SER A 51 -19.12 4.27 -8.38
N ASN A 52 -18.68 3.33 -7.53
CA ASN A 52 -17.63 3.54 -6.55
C ASN A 52 -16.39 2.72 -6.87
N VAL A 53 -15.26 3.17 -6.33
CA VAL A 53 -13.99 2.47 -6.31
C VAL A 53 -13.52 2.32 -4.87
N VAL A 54 -12.93 1.18 -4.55
CA VAL A 54 -12.39 0.84 -3.24
C VAL A 54 -10.88 0.81 -3.34
N PHE A 55 -10.21 1.50 -2.42
CA PHE A 55 -8.78 1.43 -2.19
C PHE A 55 -8.52 0.73 -0.86
N VAL A 56 -7.57 -0.20 -0.86
CA VAL A 56 -7.16 -0.94 0.34
C VAL A 56 -5.64 -0.89 0.44
N ALA A 57 -5.14 -0.49 1.60
CA ALA A 57 -3.74 -0.65 1.97
C ALA A 57 -3.65 -1.58 3.17
N ASN A 58 -2.90 -2.66 3.03
CA ASN A 58 -2.56 -3.55 4.12
C ASN A 58 -1.19 -3.19 4.68
N LEU A 59 -1.08 -3.23 6.01
CA LEU A 59 0.12 -2.97 6.76
C LEU A 59 0.36 -4.06 7.78
N GLN A 60 1.61 -4.19 8.26
CA GLN A 60 1.97 -5.13 9.32
C GLN A 60 1.49 -6.56 9.00
N GLY A 61 2.17 -7.24 8.08
CA GLY A 61 1.81 -8.59 7.64
C GLY A 61 2.06 -9.68 8.67
N LEU A 62 1.54 -10.87 8.38
CA LEU A 62 1.82 -12.10 9.13
C LEU A 62 1.47 -12.01 10.63
N LEU A 63 0.46 -11.20 11.01
CA LEU A 63 0.06 -11.06 12.40
C LEU A 63 -0.67 -12.31 12.88
N SER A 64 -0.12 -12.97 13.89
CA SER A 64 -0.84 -14.01 14.61
C SER A 64 -2.09 -13.45 15.31
N PRO A 65 -3.05 -14.29 15.73
CA PRO A 65 -4.20 -13.83 16.51
C PRO A 65 -3.83 -13.05 17.77
N SER A 66 -2.73 -13.43 18.45
CA SER A 66 -2.25 -12.71 19.63
C SER A 66 -1.61 -11.37 19.28
N ALA A 67 -0.80 -11.32 18.21
CA ALA A 67 -0.20 -10.07 17.73
C ALA A 67 -1.26 -9.08 17.24
N SER A 68 -2.30 -9.58 16.56
CA SER A 68 -3.43 -8.80 16.04
C SER A 68 -4.20 -8.07 17.15
N ALA A 69 -4.32 -8.68 18.33
CA ALA A 69 -4.97 -8.07 19.49
C ALA A 69 -4.21 -6.86 20.07
N SER A 70 -2.89 -6.78 19.82
CA SER A 70 -2.02 -5.70 20.25
C SER A 70 -1.59 -4.74 19.13
N ALA A 71 -1.87 -5.08 17.87
CA ALA A 71 -1.48 -4.28 16.72
C ALA A 71 -2.22 -2.95 16.69
N ASN A 72 -1.52 -1.89 16.29
CA ASN A 72 -2.07 -0.55 16.22
C ASN A 72 -1.49 0.22 15.03
N PHE A 73 -2.24 1.21 14.55
CA PHE A 73 -1.68 2.21 13.65
C PHE A 73 -0.85 3.23 14.44
N ASP A 74 0.25 3.69 13.86
CA ASP A 74 1.11 4.73 14.45
C ASP A 74 0.57 6.11 14.06
N GLU A 75 0.34 6.97 15.05
CA GLU A 75 -0.18 8.33 14.84
C GLU A 75 0.80 9.26 14.09
N ASN A 76 2.08 8.87 13.98
CA ASN A 76 3.08 9.58 13.18
C ASN A 76 3.18 9.06 11.74
N VAL A 77 2.35 8.10 11.36
CA VAL A 77 2.29 7.54 10.00
C VAL A 77 1.02 8.01 9.30
N MET A 78 1.18 8.46 8.06
CA MET A 78 0.10 8.75 7.13
C MET A 78 0.13 7.73 5.99
N ILE A 79 -0.99 7.08 5.73
CA ILE A 79 -1.18 6.26 4.53
C ILE A 79 -1.78 7.14 3.45
N GLU A 80 -1.17 7.14 2.27
CA GLU A 80 -1.60 7.99 1.17
C GLU A 80 -1.80 7.15 -0.10
N PHE A 81 -3.04 7.13 -0.59
CA PHE A 81 -3.38 6.63 -1.91
C PHE A 81 -3.19 7.76 -2.91
N ASN A 82 -2.27 7.54 -3.84
CA ASN A 82 -1.92 8.46 -4.91
C ASN A 82 -2.66 8.05 -6.18
N ILE A 83 -3.19 9.04 -6.89
CA ILE A 83 -4.05 8.84 -8.05
C ILE A 83 -3.55 9.76 -9.17
N ASP A 84 -3.12 9.15 -10.26
CA ASP A 84 -2.80 9.80 -11.52
C ASP A 84 -3.97 9.54 -12.49
N ASN A 85 -4.63 10.61 -12.93
CA ASN A 85 -5.73 10.56 -13.89
C ASN A 85 -5.40 11.27 -15.21
N THR A 86 -4.15 11.67 -15.40
CA THR A 86 -3.64 12.29 -16.63
C THR A 86 -2.67 11.40 -17.41
N GLY A 87 -2.12 10.38 -16.78
CA GLY A 87 -1.24 9.37 -17.35
C GLY A 87 0.25 9.75 -17.38
N ASP A 88 0.68 10.72 -16.58
CA ASP A 88 2.07 11.19 -16.54
C ASP A 88 2.92 10.58 -15.41
N ALA A 89 2.34 9.66 -14.64
CA ALA A 89 2.94 9.04 -13.45
C ALA A 89 3.30 10.04 -12.34
N VAL A 90 2.55 11.14 -12.25
CA VAL A 90 2.55 12.09 -11.13
C VAL A 90 1.15 12.16 -10.55
N GLU A 91 1.04 12.18 -9.22
CA GLU A 91 -0.25 12.19 -8.57
C GLU A 91 -1.01 13.51 -8.82
N ASP A 92 -2.20 13.39 -9.41
CA ASP A 92 -3.15 14.48 -9.60
C ASP A 92 -4.04 14.67 -8.38
N LEU A 93 -4.34 13.56 -7.69
CA LEU A 93 -5.19 13.51 -6.51
C LEU A 93 -4.58 12.58 -5.45
N VAL A 94 -4.84 12.91 -4.18
CA VAL A 94 -4.47 12.07 -3.04
C VAL A 94 -5.67 11.82 -2.14
N ILE A 95 -5.69 10.63 -1.53
CA ILE A 95 -6.52 10.30 -0.37
C ILE A 95 -5.56 9.99 0.78
N GLN A 96 -5.61 10.79 1.83
CA GLN A 96 -4.69 10.69 2.96
C GLN A 96 -5.43 10.17 4.19
N CYS A 97 -4.86 9.16 4.84
CA CYS A 97 -5.38 8.54 6.05
C CYS A 97 -4.38 8.75 7.20
N THR A 98 -4.82 9.44 8.24
CA THR A 98 -4.05 9.63 9.48
C THR A 98 -4.77 8.99 10.65
N PHE A 99 -4.02 8.65 11.69
CA PHE A 99 -4.57 7.98 12.87
C PHE A 99 -4.37 8.83 14.11
N LYS A 100 -5.41 8.90 14.93
CA LYS A 100 -5.33 9.61 16.21
C LYS A 100 -6.43 9.14 17.15
N ASP A 101 -6.11 8.94 18.42
CA ASP A 101 -7.07 8.66 19.49
C ASP A 101 -7.99 7.46 19.16
N GLY A 102 -7.43 6.40 18.56
CA GLY A 102 -8.17 5.19 18.19
C GLY A 102 -9.09 5.34 16.98
N LYS A 103 -8.93 6.41 16.19
CA LYS A 103 -9.72 6.66 14.97
C LYS A 103 -8.81 6.82 13.75
N VAL A 104 -9.37 6.49 12.59
CA VAL A 104 -8.83 6.89 11.29
C VAL A 104 -9.56 8.16 10.82
N TYR A 105 -8.79 9.10 10.27
CA TYR A 105 -9.28 10.33 9.64
C TYR A 105 -8.83 10.33 8.18
N VAL A 106 -9.76 10.55 7.27
CA VAL A 106 -9.51 10.53 5.83
C VAL A 106 -9.70 11.92 5.23
N TYR A 107 -8.74 12.36 4.43
CA TYR A 107 -8.75 13.61 3.68
C TYR A 107 -8.72 13.32 2.18
N GLY A 108 -9.35 14.17 1.37
CA GLY A 108 -9.49 13.95 -0.07
C GLY A 108 -10.70 13.10 -0.46
N PRO A 109 -10.78 12.61 -1.72
CA PRO A 109 -9.80 12.81 -2.80
C PRO A 109 -9.65 14.29 -3.16
N MET A 110 -8.43 14.79 -3.27
CA MET A 110 -8.15 16.18 -3.64
C MET A 110 -6.73 16.36 -4.16
N ALA A 111 -6.46 17.48 -4.83
CA ALA A 111 -5.13 17.79 -5.32
C ALA A 111 -4.12 17.88 -4.16
N PRO A 112 -2.93 17.25 -4.27
CA PRO A 112 -1.91 17.32 -3.24
C PRO A 112 -1.29 18.71 -3.15
N THR A 113 -0.73 19.05 -1.99
CA THR A 113 -0.01 20.33 -1.80
C THR A 113 1.40 20.32 -2.40
N ARG A 114 1.95 19.13 -2.62
CA ARG A 114 3.25 18.85 -3.25
C ARG A 114 3.19 17.44 -3.81
N THR A 115 3.80 17.22 -4.97
CA THR A 115 3.92 15.90 -5.59
C THR A 115 5.31 15.28 -5.38
N GLY A 116 5.40 13.96 -5.56
CA GLY A 116 6.64 13.19 -5.49
C GLY A 116 6.93 12.59 -4.11
N LEU A 117 8.21 12.50 -3.74
CA LEU A 117 8.68 11.70 -2.60
C LEU A 117 8.31 12.25 -1.21
N ALA A 118 7.68 13.42 -1.13
CA ALA A 118 7.35 14.05 0.13
C ALA A 118 5.94 14.62 0.07
N SER A 119 5.11 14.19 1.02
CA SER A 119 3.74 14.69 1.14
C SER A 119 3.58 15.60 2.37
N THR A 120 2.51 16.38 2.37
CA THR A 120 2.03 17.14 3.52
C THR A 120 0.53 16.92 3.57
N ILE A 121 -0.02 16.75 4.78
CA ILE A 121 -1.47 16.62 4.96
C ILE A 121 -2.14 17.80 4.27
N VAL A 122 -3.06 17.51 3.36
CA VAL A 122 -3.81 18.54 2.66
C VAL A 122 -4.70 19.23 3.68
N SER A 123 -4.46 20.52 3.89
CA SER A 123 -4.94 21.26 5.05
C SER A 123 -6.42 21.68 4.95
N SER A 124 -7.34 20.76 4.66
CA SER A 124 -8.73 20.98 5.04
C SER A 124 -8.85 20.84 6.56
N MET A 125 -9.40 21.85 7.23
CA MET A 125 -9.58 21.82 8.70
C MET A 125 -10.50 20.68 9.17
N THR A 126 -11.13 19.96 8.24
CA THR A 126 -12.10 18.90 8.51
C THR A 126 -11.77 17.68 7.64
N ALA A 127 -11.73 16.50 8.24
CA ALA A 127 -11.63 15.23 7.53
C ALA A 127 -12.90 14.97 6.70
N SER A 128 -12.75 14.40 5.51
CA SER A 128 -13.85 13.97 4.63
C SER A 128 -14.70 12.89 5.30
N ALA A 129 -14.06 11.94 5.99
CA ALA A 129 -14.70 10.89 6.75
C ALA A 129 -13.79 10.43 7.91
N GLN A 130 -14.37 9.73 8.88
CA GLN A 130 -13.64 9.10 9.98
C GLN A 130 -14.35 7.84 10.46
N ALA A 131 -13.62 6.91 11.06
CA ALA A 131 -14.15 5.73 11.73
C ALA A 131 -13.34 5.38 12.97
N ASP A 132 -13.92 4.63 13.90
CA ASP A 132 -13.14 3.98 14.95
C ASP A 132 -12.28 2.89 14.34
N ILE A 133 -11.03 2.78 14.81
CA ILE A 133 -10.19 1.63 14.49
C ILE A 133 -10.83 0.42 15.16
N THR A 134 -11.22 -0.54 14.34
CA THR A 134 -11.90 -1.75 14.80
C THR A 134 -10.91 -2.62 15.57
N ALA A 135 -11.31 -3.12 16.74
CA ALA A 135 -10.50 -4.05 17.52
C ALA A 135 -10.53 -5.46 16.89
N TYR A 136 -9.50 -6.26 17.16
CA TYR A 136 -9.46 -7.65 16.70
C TYR A 136 -10.66 -8.46 17.23
N GLY A 137 -11.33 -9.19 16.32
CA GLY A 137 -12.54 -9.97 16.62
C GLY A 137 -13.82 -9.14 16.81
N ALA A 138 -13.76 -7.81 16.72
CA ALA A 138 -14.95 -6.97 16.80
C ALA A 138 -15.65 -6.80 15.44
N THR A 139 -16.94 -6.48 15.47
CA THR A 139 -17.69 -6.07 14.28
C THR A 139 -17.06 -4.81 13.67
N ALA A 140 -17.01 -4.74 12.34
CA ALA A 140 -16.46 -3.61 11.61
C ALA A 140 -17.13 -2.28 12.02
N SER A 141 -16.32 -1.32 12.46
CA SER A 141 -16.74 0.09 12.56
C SER A 141 -16.47 0.76 11.22
N VAL A 142 -17.53 1.09 10.49
CA VAL A 142 -17.45 1.72 9.16
C VAL A 142 -17.97 3.16 9.27
N GLY A 143 -17.10 4.10 8.95
CA GLY A 143 -17.46 5.51 8.83
C GLY A 143 -18.08 5.79 7.48
N THR A 144 -19.12 6.62 7.41
CA THR A 144 -19.72 7.06 6.14
C THR A 144 -19.96 8.56 6.17
N SER A 145 -19.50 9.27 5.14
CA SER A 145 -19.68 10.72 5.02
C SER A 145 -19.49 11.15 3.56
N GLY A 146 -20.36 12.00 3.04
CA GLY A 146 -20.20 12.56 1.68
C GLY A 146 -20.12 11.53 0.54
N GLY A 147 -20.70 10.34 0.71
CA GLY A 147 -20.59 9.23 -0.25
C GLY A 147 -19.29 8.42 -0.14
N MET A 148 -18.38 8.79 0.76
CA MET A 148 -17.21 8.01 1.14
C MET A 148 -17.57 7.02 2.24
N LYS A 149 -16.99 5.81 2.18
CA LYS A 149 -16.91 4.89 3.32
C LYS A 149 -15.46 4.68 3.72
N VAL A 150 -15.23 4.54 5.02
CA VAL A 150 -13.90 4.27 5.58
C VAL A 150 -13.96 3.17 6.62
N PHE A 151 -12.95 2.30 6.61
CA PHE A 151 -12.69 1.31 7.63
C PHE A 151 -11.18 1.28 7.95
N ALA A 152 -10.85 1.03 9.22
CA ALA A 152 -9.48 0.71 9.64
C ALA A 152 -9.49 -0.35 10.75
N GLY A 153 -8.56 -1.30 10.71
CA GLY A 153 -8.38 -2.32 11.75
C GLY A 153 -7.81 -3.64 11.23
N PRO A 154 -7.57 -4.62 12.12
CA PRO A 154 -7.03 -5.91 11.75
C PRO A 154 -8.06 -6.72 10.94
N ARG A 155 -7.59 -7.39 9.88
CA ARG A 155 -8.36 -8.29 9.02
C ARG A 155 -7.54 -9.51 8.68
N ASP A 156 -8.23 -10.60 8.41
CA ASP A 156 -7.63 -11.80 7.80
C ASP A 156 -6.89 -11.38 6.52
N ASP A 157 -5.69 -11.92 6.32
CA ASP A 157 -4.86 -11.57 5.18
C ASP A 157 -5.54 -12.03 3.87
N PRO A 158 -5.92 -11.12 2.96
CA PRO A 158 -6.56 -11.51 1.71
C PRO A 158 -5.58 -12.13 0.70
N PHE A 159 -4.26 -12.06 0.94
CA PHE A 159 -3.28 -12.72 0.09
C PHE A 159 -3.22 -14.21 0.40
N PHE A 160 -3.47 -15.04 -0.61
CA PHE A 160 -3.39 -16.49 -0.51
C PHE A 160 -2.43 -17.04 -1.55
N MET A 161 -1.55 -17.95 -1.15
CA MET A 161 -0.60 -18.60 -2.05
C MET A 161 -0.15 -19.95 -1.51
N ASP A 162 -0.07 -20.95 -2.39
CA ASP A 162 0.55 -22.25 -2.08
C ASP A 162 2.04 -22.21 -2.44
N PHE A 163 2.86 -21.62 -1.56
CA PHE A 163 4.29 -21.46 -1.83
C PHE A 163 5.04 -22.79 -1.88
N ALA A 164 4.60 -23.78 -1.11
CA ALA A 164 5.18 -25.11 -1.15
C ALA A 164 4.98 -25.74 -2.53
N GLN A 165 3.74 -25.75 -3.03
CA GLN A 165 3.43 -26.26 -4.37
C GLN A 165 4.08 -25.43 -5.47
N TYR A 166 4.15 -24.11 -5.31
CA TYR A 166 4.91 -23.26 -6.24
C TYR A 166 6.39 -23.69 -6.31
N GLY A 167 7.01 -23.97 -5.16
CA GLY A 167 8.36 -24.53 -5.10
C GLY A 167 8.51 -25.84 -5.87
N GLU A 168 7.57 -26.78 -5.73
CA GLU A 168 7.56 -28.04 -6.47
C GLU A 168 7.38 -27.84 -7.99
N ILE A 169 6.58 -26.86 -8.42
CA ILE A 169 6.42 -26.50 -9.84
C ILE A 169 7.73 -25.95 -10.41
N ILE A 170 8.35 -25.00 -9.71
CA ILE A 170 9.63 -24.41 -10.13
C ILE A 170 10.75 -25.46 -10.14
N ALA A 171 10.72 -26.43 -9.22
CA ALA A 171 11.64 -27.56 -9.20
C ALA A 171 11.38 -28.61 -10.31
N GLY A 172 10.24 -28.54 -11.00
CA GLY A 172 9.84 -29.50 -12.03
C GLY A 172 9.24 -30.80 -11.48
N ASN A 173 8.97 -30.86 -10.18
CA ASN A 173 8.34 -32.01 -9.51
C ASN A 173 6.82 -32.00 -9.63
N ALA A 174 6.23 -30.86 -9.98
CA ALA A 174 4.82 -30.70 -10.24
C ALA A 174 4.57 -29.87 -11.52
N THR A 175 3.42 -30.09 -12.15
CA THR A 175 3.03 -29.40 -13.39
C THR A 175 1.92 -28.37 -13.19
N SER A 176 1.31 -28.32 -12.01
CA SER A 176 0.23 -27.40 -11.67
C SER A 176 0.10 -27.19 -10.16
N PHE A 177 -0.68 -26.18 -9.78
CA PHE A 177 -1.16 -26.00 -8.39
C PHE A 177 -2.16 -27.10 -8.00
N ASN A 178 -2.30 -27.33 -6.69
CA ASN A 178 -3.30 -28.23 -6.13
C ASN A 178 -4.70 -27.60 -6.19
N SER A 179 -5.74 -28.43 -6.13
CA SER A 179 -7.14 -27.98 -6.08
C SER A 179 -7.95 -28.80 -5.04
N PRO A 180 -8.28 -28.22 -3.87
CA PRO A 180 -7.87 -26.89 -3.42
C PRO A 180 -6.36 -26.81 -3.15
N GLY A 181 -5.78 -25.62 -3.32
CA GLY A 181 -4.41 -25.30 -2.91
C GLY A 181 -4.31 -25.10 -1.39
N ALA A 182 -3.09 -25.13 -0.86
CA ALA A 182 -2.83 -24.71 0.51
C ALA A 182 -2.64 -23.19 0.57
N ASP A 183 -3.32 -22.52 1.48
CA ASP A 183 -3.06 -21.11 1.75
C ASP A 183 -1.97 -21.00 2.83
N THR A 184 -0.80 -20.52 2.42
CA THR A 184 0.37 -20.35 3.32
C THR A 184 0.11 -19.29 4.40
N PHE A 185 -0.78 -18.32 4.15
CA PHE A 185 -1.06 -17.20 5.04
C PHE A 185 -2.27 -17.44 5.94
N ALA A 186 -2.97 -18.56 5.75
CA ALA A 186 -4.16 -18.91 6.51
C ALA A 186 -3.94 -18.80 8.02
N GLY A 187 -4.81 -18.04 8.69
CA GLY A 187 -4.75 -17.82 10.13
C GLY A 187 -3.83 -16.66 10.56
N THR A 188 -3.29 -15.91 9.60
CA THR A 188 -2.61 -14.64 9.86
C THR A 188 -3.48 -13.45 9.47
N ASN A 189 -3.15 -12.28 10.00
CA ASN A 189 -3.87 -11.03 9.75
C ASN A 189 -2.91 -9.94 9.28
N VAL A 190 -3.52 -8.88 8.76
CA VAL A 190 -2.92 -7.60 8.40
C VAL A 190 -3.69 -6.48 9.10
N MET A 191 -3.08 -5.30 9.23
CA MET A 191 -3.77 -4.06 9.56
C MET A 191 -4.24 -3.39 8.27
N SER A 192 -5.56 -3.34 8.02
CA SER A 192 -6.09 -2.77 6.77
C SER A 192 -6.64 -1.36 6.97
N VAL A 193 -6.38 -0.50 5.99
CA VAL A 193 -7.08 0.78 5.78
C VAL A 193 -7.86 0.66 4.48
N VAL A 194 -9.17 0.88 4.53
CA VAL A 194 -10.06 0.76 3.38
C VAL A 194 -10.80 2.08 3.18
N VAL A 195 -10.75 2.61 1.97
CA VAL A 195 -11.49 3.80 1.58
C VAL A 195 -12.26 3.53 0.29
N GLU A 196 -13.59 3.66 0.36
CA GLU A 196 -14.47 3.62 -0.82
C GLU A 196 -14.90 5.05 -1.16
N VAL A 197 -14.76 5.45 -2.42
CA VAL A 197 -15.17 6.78 -2.91
C VAL A 197 -15.96 6.69 -4.22
N PRO A 198 -16.82 7.67 -4.52
CA PRO A 198 -17.45 7.77 -5.83
C PRO A 198 -16.40 7.95 -6.92
N LYS A 199 -16.50 7.20 -8.02
CA LYS A 199 -15.56 7.29 -9.15
C LYS A 199 -15.47 8.71 -9.73
N SER A 200 -16.56 9.47 -9.68
CA SER A 200 -16.61 10.88 -10.08
C SER A 200 -15.64 11.79 -9.32
N THR A 201 -15.14 11.37 -8.15
CA THR A 201 -14.19 12.14 -7.34
C THR A 201 -12.72 11.86 -7.66
N VAL A 202 -12.42 10.84 -8.46
CA VAL A 202 -11.03 10.39 -8.72
C VAL A 202 -10.64 10.31 -10.21
N GLY A 203 -11.60 10.36 -11.12
CA GLY A 203 -11.34 10.23 -12.57
C GLY A 203 -12.58 9.93 -13.43
N GLY A 204 -13.76 9.80 -12.81
CA GLY A 204 -15.02 9.56 -13.50
C GLY A 204 -15.09 8.17 -14.12
N SER A 205 -15.31 8.09 -15.42
CA SER A 205 -15.38 6.82 -16.18
C SER A 205 -14.07 6.44 -16.87
N GLY A 206 -12.99 7.21 -16.65
CA GLY A 206 -11.67 6.97 -17.25
C GLY A 206 -10.85 5.89 -16.54
N THR A 207 -9.68 5.61 -17.10
CA THR A 207 -8.63 4.84 -16.44
C THR A 207 -7.87 5.75 -15.48
N ILE A 208 -7.48 5.22 -14.31
CA ILE A 208 -6.60 5.88 -13.35
C ILE A 208 -5.42 4.96 -13.06
N ASN A 209 -4.25 5.54 -12.86
CA ASN A 209 -3.10 4.86 -12.28
C ASN A 209 -3.07 5.16 -10.79
N THR A 210 -2.75 4.16 -9.96
CA THR A 210 -2.75 4.34 -8.52
C THR A 210 -1.60 3.60 -7.85
N TRP A 211 -1.11 4.17 -6.76
CA TRP A 211 -0.13 3.57 -5.87
C TRP A 211 -0.37 4.05 -4.44
N VAL A 212 0.28 3.39 -3.48
CA VAL A 212 0.19 3.75 -2.06
C VAL A 212 1.56 4.10 -1.51
N THR A 213 1.58 5.01 -0.54
CA THR A 213 2.77 5.35 0.23
C THR A 213 2.45 5.38 1.72
N SER A 214 3.44 5.05 2.54
CA SER A 214 3.42 5.21 4.00
C SER A 214 4.41 6.33 4.37
N ASN A 215 3.90 7.48 4.78
CA ASN A 215 4.68 8.66 5.06
C ASN A 215 4.84 8.84 6.57
N ARG A 216 6.07 8.91 7.08
CA ARG A 216 6.33 9.21 8.48
C ARG A 216 6.56 10.71 8.68
N LYS A 217 5.96 11.27 9.72
CA LYS A 217 6.15 12.67 10.13
C LYS A 217 7.63 12.94 10.43
N GLN A 218 8.19 14.00 9.82
CA GLN A 218 9.53 14.52 10.10
C GLN A 218 9.49 15.69 11.08
#